data_AF-A0A9D1ZGX0-F1
#
_entry.id   AF-A0A9D1ZGX0-F1
#
_cell.length_a   1.000
_cell.length_b   1.000
_cell.length_c   1.000
_cell.angle_alpha   90.00
_cell.angle_beta   90.00
_cell.angle_gamma   90.00
#
_symmetry.space_group_name_H-M   'P 1'
#
loop_
_entity.id
_entity.type
_entity.pdbx_description
1 polymer ?
#
loop_
_entity_poly.entity_id
_entity_poly.type
_entity_poly.pdbx_seq_one_letter_code
_entity_poly.pdbx_strand_id
1 'polypeptide(L)'
;MRAINTIPGDEYAKRLSEAMRRMSKKINRLADEEDSLSMTADNQGDEEKALRHAFNNRALFWASQAIVISPSELAVRLEEISRKEFVPTKN
;
A
#
# COMPACT_ATOMS: atom_id res chain seq x y z
N MET A 1 -16.37 35.71 14.70
CA MET A 1 -17.02 34.51 15.31
C MET A 1 -16.69 33.32 14.42
N ARG A 2 -15.92 32.34 14.90
CA ARG A 2 -15.53 31.14 14.13
C ARG A 2 -16.64 30.10 14.28
N ALA A 3 -17.09 29.45 13.20
CA ALA A 3 -18.08 28.39 13.32
C ALA A 3 -17.47 27.25 14.16
N ILE A 4 -18.19 26.82 15.21
CA ILE A 4 -17.72 25.83 16.19
C ILE A 4 -17.38 24.48 15.53
N ASN A 5 -17.90 24.23 14.33
CA ASN A 5 -17.76 22.97 13.59
C ASN A 5 -16.80 23.04 12.40
N THR A 6 -15.95 24.06 12.27
CA THR A 6 -14.98 24.13 11.17
C THR A 6 -13.55 24.10 11.67
N ILE A 7 -12.84 23.02 11.30
CA ILE A 7 -11.41 22.89 11.50
C ILE A 7 -10.72 23.89 10.55
N PRO A 8 -9.76 24.70 11.05
CA PRO A 8 -8.92 25.55 10.21
C PRO A 8 -8.27 24.74 9.07
N GLY A 9 -8.11 25.30 7.86
CA GLY A 9 -7.55 24.56 6.73
C GLY A 9 -6.13 24.03 6.97
N ASP A 10 -5.30 24.80 7.67
CA ASP A 10 -3.95 24.44 8.11
C ASP A 10 -3.97 23.31 9.15
N GLU A 11 -4.88 23.39 10.11
CA GLU A 11 -5.08 22.34 11.12
C GLU A 11 -5.62 21.05 10.49
N TYR A 12 -6.54 21.15 9.53
CA TYR A 12 -7.05 20.02 8.75
C TYR A 12 -5.93 19.33 7.97
N ALA A 13 -5.12 20.10 7.23
CA ALA A 13 -4.00 19.58 6.46
C ALA A 13 -2.97 18.87 7.35
N LYS A 14 -2.65 19.46 8.52
CA LYS A 14 -1.75 18.84 9.50
C LYS A 14 -2.29 17.52 10.03
N ARG A 15 -3.56 17.49 10.45
CA ARG A 15 -4.22 16.28 10.97
C ARG A 15 -4.31 15.18 9.92
N LEU A 16 -4.59 15.54 8.67
CA LEU A 16 -4.63 14.61 7.54
C LEU A 16 -3.24 14.02 7.26
N SER A 17 -2.21 14.85 7.22
CA SER A 17 -0.82 14.41 7.03
C SER A 17 -0.37 13.43 8.14
N GLU A 18 -0.70 13.74 9.39
CA GLU A 18 -0.42 12.84 10.52
C GLU A 18 -1.17 11.51 10.40
N ALA A 19 -2.44 11.53 9.95
CA ALA A 19 -3.22 10.33 9.72
C ALA A 19 -2.62 9.46 8.60
N MET A 20 -2.25 10.06 7.46
CA MET A 20 -1.58 9.38 6.36
C MET A 20 -0.26 8.75 6.80
N ARG A 21 0.55 9.48 7.59
CA ARG A 21 1.80 8.95 8.14
C ARG A 21 1.59 7.76 9.07
N ARG A 22 0.55 7.81 9.93
CA ARG A 22 0.19 6.68 10.80
C ARG A 22 -0.24 5.45 10.00
N MET A 23 -1.05 5.64 8.96
CA MET A 23 -1.48 4.55 8.09
C MET A 23 -0.31 3.94 7.32
N SER A 24 0.55 4.75 6.71
CA SER A 24 1.75 4.28 6.02
C SER A 24 2.65 3.44 6.94
N LYS A 25 2.90 3.92 8.17
CA LYS A 25 3.69 3.16 9.15
C LYS A 25 3.05 1.81 9.49
N LYS A 26 1.71 1.76 9.62
CA LYS A 26 0.99 0.52 9.92
C LYS A 26 1.05 -0.47 8.75
N ILE A 27 0.90 0.01 7.51
CA ILE A 27 0.99 -0.82 6.31
C ILE A 27 2.38 -1.41 6.14
N ASN A 28 3.42 -0.59 6.28
CA ASN A 28 4.81 -1.09 6.16
C ASN A 28 5.09 -2.20 7.19
N ARG A 29 4.63 -2.02 8.43
CA ARG A 29 4.77 -3.07 9.45
C ARG A 29 4.04 -4.36 9.07
N LEU A 30 2.84 -4.27 8.51
CA LEU A 30 2.11 -5.43 8.04
C LEU A 30 2.84 -6.11 6.88
N ALA A 31 3.47 -5.34 5.99
CA ALA A 31 4.25 -5.89 4.88
C ALA A 31 5.49 -6.66 5.39
N ASP A 32 6.23 -6.08 6.35
CA ASP A 32 7.36 -6.75 7.01
C ASP A 32 6.91 -8.07 7.69
N GLU A 33 5.72 -8.08 8.31
CA GLU A 33 5.13 -9.27 8.93
C GLU A 33 4.78 -10.34 7.86
N GLU A 34 4.16 -9.96 6.74
CA GLU A 34 3.84 -10.87 5.63
C GLU A 34 5.11 -11.44 4.96
N ASP A 35 6.18 -10.65 4.79
CA ASP A 35 7.46 -11.16 4.26
C ASP A 35 8.07 -12.20 5.19
N SER A 36 8.07 -11.94 6.50
CA SER A 36 8.57 -12.89 7.49
C SER A 36 7.77 -14.20 7.50
N LEU A 37 6.45 -14.12 7.36
CA LEU A 37 5.56 -15.28 7.27
C LEU A 37 5.79 -16.08 5.97
N SER A 38 5.98 -15.38 4.86
CA SER A 38 6.32 -15.98 3.57
C SER A 38 7.61 -16.79 3.65
N MET A 39 8.70 -16.19 4.16
CA MET A 39 9.98 -16.87 4.36
C MET A 39 9.87 -18.06 5.30
N THR A 40 9.07 -17.94 6.37
CA THR A 40 8.88 -19.03 7.34
C THR A 40 8.16 -20.21 6.71
N ALA A 41 7.11 -19.96 5.90
CA ALA A 41 6.37 -21.00 5.20
C ALA A 41 7.24 -21.68 4.13
N ASP A 42 8.03 -20.91 3.38
CA ASP A 42 8.96 -21.41 2.37
C ASP A 42 10.03 -22.33 2.99
N ASN A 43 10.62 -21.91 4.11
CA ASN A 43 11.57 -22.74 4.87
C ASN A 43 10.95 -24.04 5.44
N GLN A 44 9.62 -24.10 5.57
CA GLN A 44 8.88 -25.28 5.99
C GLN A 44 8.43 -26.16 4.81
N GLY A 45 8.66 -25.72 3.56
CA GLY A 45 8.20 -26.39 2.35
C GLY A 45 6.69 -26.22 2.07
N ASP A 46 6.03 -25.26 2.71
CA ASP A 46 4.61 -24.94 2.49
C ASP A 46 4.48 -23.84 1.43
N GLU A 47 4.65 -24.24 0.16
CA GLU A 47 4.67 -23.34 -1.00
C GLU A 47 3.35 -22.56 -1.16
N GLU A 48 2.19 -23.19 -0.95
CA GLU A 48 0.88 -22.53 -1.07
C GLU A 48 0.75 -21.40 -0.06
N LYS A 49 1.17 -21.65 1.18
CA LYS A 49 1.14 -20.63 2.23
C LYS A 49 2.15 -19.51 1.98
N ALA A 50 3.35 -19.84 1.50
CA ALA A 50 4.35 -18.83 1.11
C ALA A 50 3.80 -17.90 0.00
N LEU A 51 3.21 -18.47 -1.05
CA LEU A 51 2.59 -17.70 -2.13
C LEU A 51 1.45 -16.80 -1.65
N ARG A 52 0.63 -17.28 -0.69
CA ARG A 52 -0.43 -16.45 -0.10
C ARG A 52 0.12 -15.24 0.65
N HIS A 53 1.18 -15.43 1.44
CA HIS A 53 1.83 -14.32 2.16
C HIS A 53 2.52 -13.35 1.18
N ALA A 54 3.16 -13.85 0.11
CA ALA A 54 3.72 -13.01 -0.94
C ALA A 54 2.64 -12.18 -1.66
N PHE A 55 1.46 -12.76 -1.94
CA PHE A 55 0.33 -12.03 -2.49
C PHE A 55 -0.13 -10.89 -1.55
N ASN A 56 -0.27 -11.19 -0.25
CA ASN A 56 -0.65 -10.21 0.76
C ASN A 56 0.35 -9.05 0.83
N ASN A 57 1.65 -9.33 0.81
CA ASN A 57 2.69 -8.30 0.78
C ASN A 57 2.51 -7.37 -0.42
N ARG A 58 2.28 -7.94 -1.62
CA ARG A 58 2.05 -7.15 -2.84
C ARG A 58 0.79 -6.29 -2.72
N ALA A 59 -0.28 -6.79 -2.12
CA ALA A 59 -1.48 -6.01 -1.85
C ALA A 59 -1.20 -4.84 -0.88
N LEU A 60 -0.40 -5.06 0.17
CA LEU A 60 0.01 -4.02 1.12
C LEU A 60 0.89 -2.96 0.47
N PHE A 61 1.79 -3.34 -0.45
CA PHE A 61 2.56 -2.39 -1.23
C PHE A 61 1.64 -1.43 -2.01
N TRP A 62 0.62 -1.96 -2.67
CA TRP A 62 -0.36 -1.14 -3.39
C TRP A 62 -1.18 -0.23 -2.48
N ALA A 63 -1.58 -0.75 -1.32
CA ALA A 63 -2.28 0.05 -0.32
C ALA A 63 -1.38 1.20 0.19
N SER A 64 -0.07 0.96 0.39
CA SER A 64 0.88 1.99 0.80
C SER A 64 1.00 3.11 -0.24
N GLN A 65 1.09 2.74 -1.52
CA GLN A 65 1.10 3.69 -2.63
C GLN A 65 -0.20 4.52 -2.64
N ALA A 66 -1.37 3.88 -2.55
CA ALA A 66 -2.66 4.57 -2.55
C ALA A 66 -2.85 5.63 -1.45
N ILE A 67 -2.13 5.50 -0.33
CA ILE A 67 -2.22 6.45 0.80
C ILE A 67 -1.29 7.65 0.62
N VAL A 68 -0.18 7.47 -0.09
CA VAL A 68 0.84 8.50 -0.26
C VAL A 68 0.60 9.34 -1.51
N ILE A 69 0.00 8.76 -2.56
CA ILE A 69 -0.27 9.45 -3.81
C ILE A 69 -1.75 9.88 -3.87
N SER A 70 -2.05 11.03 -4.48
CA SER A 70 -3.44 11.45 -4.68
C SER A 70 -4.20 10.39 -5.50
N PRO A 71 -5.54 10.27 -5.37
CA PRO A 71 -6.32 9.29 -6.14
C PRO A 71 -6.07 9.35 -7.66
N SER A 72 -5.84 10.55 -8.19
CA SER A 72 -5.44 10.79 -9.58
C SER A 72 -4.07 10.20 -9.93
N GLU A 73 -3.08 10.33 -9.06
CA GLU A 73 -1.74 9.78 -9.30
C GLU A 73 -1.70 8.25 -9.11
N LEU A 74 -2.54 7.69 -8.22
CA LEU A 74 -2.70 6.25 -8.08
C LEU A 74 -3.28 5.61 -9.35
N ALA A 75 -4.29 6.22 -9.95
CA ALA A 75 -4.92 5.72 -11.18
C ALA A 75 -3.90 5.62 -12.33
N VAL A 76 -3.05 6.64 -12.50
CA VAL A 76 -1.99 6.65 -13.52
C VAL A 76 -0.98 5.53 -13.29
N ARG A 77 -0.51 5.34 -12.05
CA ARG A 77 0.49 4.29 -11.74
C ARG A 77 -0.05 2.87 -11.91
N LEU A 78 -1.33 2.64 -11.59
CA LEU A 78 -1.96 1.33 -11.81
C LEU A 78 -2.05 0.99 -13.30
N GLU A 79 -2.38 1.97 -14.15
CA GLU A 79 -2.35 1.77 -15.61
C GLU A 79 -0.96 1.45 -16.14
N GLU A 80 0.07 2.15 -15.68
CA GLU A 80 1.46 1.93 -16.12
C GLU A 80 1.95 0.51 -15.79
N ILE A 81 1.58 0.00 -14.62
CA ILE A 81 2.01 -1.33 -14.18
C ILE A 81 1.22 -2.42 -14.90
N SER A 82 -0.09 -2.22 -15.11
CA SER A 82 -0.89 -3.13 -15.95
C SER A 82 -0.36 -3.20 -17.39
N ARG A 83 0.18 -2.12 -17.94
CA ARG A 83 0.82 -2.11 -19.27
C ARG A 83 2.18 -2.83 -19.27
N LYS A 84 2.94 -2.74 -18.19
CA LYS A 84 4.26 -3.40 -18.07
C LYS A 84 4.16 -4.91 -17.87
N GLU A 85 3.10 -5.40 -17.23
CA GLU A 85 2.83 -6.84 -17.12
C GLU A 85 2.26 -7.44 -18.43
N PHE A 86 1.81 -6.60 -19.36
CA PHE A 86 1.35 -7.00 -20.69
C PHE A 86 2.41 -6.71 -21.77
N VAL A 87 3.59 -7.31 -21.64
CA VAL A 87 4.51 -7.47 -22.78
C VAL A 87 4.32 -8.89 -23.31
N PRO A 88 3.58 -9.10 -24.41
CA PRO A 88 3.60 -10.39 -25.07
C PRO A 88 5.01 -10.57 -25.62
N THR A 89 5.70 -11.62 -25.15
CA THR A 89 6.90 -12.12 -25.81
C THR A 89 6.50 -12.44 -27.25
N LYS A 90 6.93 -11.59 -28.19
CA LYS A 90 6.77 -11.87 -29.62
C LYS A 90 7.64 -13.08 -29.94
N ASN A 91 6.99 -14.17 -30.34
CA ASN A 91 7.59 -15.26 -31.12
C ASN A 91 8.02 -14.75 -32.49
#